data_AF-A0A3E3K169-F1
#
_entry.id   AF-A0A3E3K169-F1
#
_cell.length_a   1.000
_cell.length_b   1.000
_cell.length_c   1.000
_cell.angle_alpha   90.00
_cell.angle_beta   90.00
_cell.angle_gamma   90.00
#
_symmetry.space_group_name_H-M   'P 1'
#
loop_
_entity.id
_entity.type
_entity.pdbx_description
1 polymer ?
#
loop_
_entity_poly.entity_id
_entity_poly.type
_entity_poly.pdbx_seq_one_letter_code
_entity_poly.pdbx_strand_id
1 'polypeptide(L)'
;MQRRRNMERVIVISVFLCMMMAALHVAHAVVFTILGEKCVWLIKSYRELPKEKRKCYDAALVVTGARNQLFLWALWFVAGAIVCFFVTPFLVIVFLGVWLAVFFSRRKFSEIRYEKYKKNNFSA
;
A
#
# COMPACT_ATOMS: atom_id res chain seq x y z
N MET A 1 0.46 39.75 4.54
CA MET A 1 -0.08 38.81 5.57
C MET A 1 -1.02 37.75 4.99
N GLN A 2 -1.94 38.06 4.05
CA GLN A 2 -2.90 37.10 3.50
C GLN A 2 -2.27 35.87 2.81
N ARG A 3 -1.23 36.06 1.98
CA ARG A 3 -0.53 34.97 1.28
C ARG A 3 0.12 33.95 2.23
N ARG A 4 0.69 34.42 3.35
CA ARG A 4 1.31 33.54 4.37
C ARG A 4 0.25 32.67 5.05
N ARG A 5 -0.87 33.28 5.45
CA ARG A 5 -2.02 32.57 6.04
C ARG A 5 -2.62 31.53 5.10
N ASN A 6 -2.67 31.83 3.80
CA ASN A 6 -3.11 30.87 2.79
C ASN A 6 -2.15 29.69 2.68
N MET A 7 -0.84 29.93 2.64
CA MET A 7 0.17 28.86 2.58
C MET A 7 0.15 27.96 3.82
N GLU A 8 -0.01 28.52 5.02
CA GLU A 8 -0.15 27.75 6.27
C GLU A 8 -1.37 26.81 6.21
N ARG A 9 -2.51 27.29 5.70
CA ARG A 9 -3.70 26.45 5.50
C ARG A 9 -3.42 25.31 4.52
N VAL A 10 -2.74 25.58 3.42
CA VAL A 10 -2.39 24.55 2.42
C VAL A 10 -1.44 23.51 3.04
N ILE A 11 -0.47 23.92 3.87
CA ILE A 11 0.42 22.99 4.60
C ILE A 11 -0.37 22.09 5.53
N VAL A 12 -1.26 22.64 6.35
CA VAL A 12 -2.10 21.84 7.27
C VAL A 12 -2.94 20.84 6.49
N ILE A 13 -3.58 21.25 5.39
CA ILE A 13 -4.39 20.36 4.55
C ILE A 13 -3.53 19.25 3.95
N SER A 14 -2.36 19.56 3.38
CA SER A 14 -1.47 18.57 2.78
C SER A 14 -0.97 17.54 3.80
N VAL A 15 -0.54 18.00 4.98
CA VAL A 15 -0.11 17.12 6.08
C VAL A 15 -1.27 16.24 6.55
N PHE A 16 -2.46 16.82 6.73
CA PHE A 16 -3.66 16.08 7.13
C PHE A 16 -4.02 14.98 6.11
N LEU A 17 -3.99 15.29 4.81
CA LEU A 17 -4.24 14.31 3.75
C LEU A 17 -3.22 13.17 3.78
N CYS A 18 -1.93 13.47 3.94
CA CYS A 18 -0.89 12.45 4.08
C CYS A 18 -1.13 11.55 5.31
N MET A 19 -1.44 12.15 6.47
CA MET A 19 -1.67 11.39 7.71
C MET A 19 -2.94 10.54 7.64
N MET A 20 -4.02 11.05 7.04
CA MET A 20 -5.24 10.30 6.79
C MET A 20 -4.95 9.08 5.91
N MET A 21 -4.20 9.26 4.83
CA MET A 21 -3.80 8.16 3.94
C MET A 21 -2.90 7.14 4.65
N ALA A 22 -1.95 7.58 5.47
CA ALA A 22 -1.12 6.69 6.28
C ALA A 22 -1.98 5.85 7.24
N ALA A 23 -2.91 6.49 7.96
CA ALA A 23 -3.82 5.82 8.88
C ALA A 23 -4.71 4.79 8.16
N LEU A 24 -5.24 5.11 6.98
CA LEU A 24 -6.01 4.15 6.16
C LEU A 24 -5.19 2.92 5.80
N HIS A 25 -3.93 3.08 5.40
CA HIS A 25 -3.05 1.96 5.07
C HIS A 25 -2.71 1.10 6.29
N VAL A 26 -2.47 1.74 7.45
CA VAL A 26 -2.25 1.03 8.71
C VAL A 26 -3.49 0.26 9.13
N ALA A 27 -4.68 0.86 9.06
CA ALA A 27 -5.94 0.19 9.38
C ALA A 27 -6.14 -1.06 8.50
N HIS A 28 -5.89 -0.94 7.19
CA HIS A 28 -5.91 -2.10 6.29
C HIS A 28 -4.85 -3.15 6.67
N ALA A 29 -3.64 -2.75 7.05
CA ALA A 29 -2.59 -3.69 7.46
C ALA A 29 -2.96 -4.43 8.76
N VAL A 30 -3.64 -3.76 9.70
CA VAL A 30 -4.17 -4.37 10.93
C VAL A 30 -5.26 -5.38 10.61
N VAL A 31 -6.21 -5.05 9.72
CA VAL A 31 -7.23 -6.00 9.25
C VAL A 31 -6.58 -7.26 8.64
N PHE A 32 -5.53 -7.09 7.83
CA PHE A 32 -4.76 -8.21 7.26
C PHE A 32 -4.01 -9.03 8.32
N THR A 33 -3.63 -8.41 9.43
CA THR A 33 -2.98 -9.11 10.56
C THR A 33 -3.98 -9.93 11.36
N ILE A 34 -5.17 -9.39 11.64
CA ILE A 34 -6.21 -10.06 12.43
C ILE A 34 -6.79 -11.26 11.67
N LEU A 35 -7.08 -11.09 10.38
CA LEU A 35 -7.69 -12.14 9.56
C LEU A 35 -6.69 -13.18 9.04
N GLY A 36 -5.38 -12.87 9.05
CA GLY A 36 -4.32 -13.77 8.61
C GLY A 36 -4.56 -14.35 7.23
N GLU A 37 -4.44 -15.67 7.07
CA GLU A 37 -4.60 -16.36 5.78
C GLU A 37 -5.98 -16.16 5.14
N LYS A 38 -7.04 -15.90 5.93
CA LYS A 38 -8.38 -15.66 5.40
C LYS A 38 -8.45 -14.40 4.53
N CYS A 39 -7.56 -13.43 4.76
CA CYS A 39 -7.44 -12.23 3.94
C CYS A 39 -7.03 -12.50 2.50
N VAL A 40 -6.46 -13.66 2.19
CA VAL A 40 -6.06 -13.99 0.81
C VAL A 40 -7.26 -13.91 -0.15
N TRP A 41 -8.48 -14.13 0.35
CA TRP A 41 -9.72 -13.98 -0.41
C TRP A 41 -10.12 -12.53 -0.71
N LEU A 42 -9.67 -11.56 0.11
CA LEU A 42 -9.87 -10.13 -0.14
C LEU A 42 -8.95 -9.61 -1.24
N ILE A 43 -7.85 -10.33 -1.52
CA ILE A 43 -6.91 -9.98 -2.58
C ILE A 43 -7.52 -10.39 -3.92
N LYS A 44 -8.11 -9.42 -4.63
CA LYS A 44 -8.75 -9.64 -5.95
C LYS A 44 -7.85 -10.41 -6.92
N SER A 45 -6.57 -10.06 -7.00
CA SER A 45 -5.61 -10.73 -7.89
C SER A 45 -5.34 -12.19 -7.53
N TYR A 46 -5.50 -12.59 -6.27
CA TYR A 46 -5.41 -13.99 -5.86
C TYR A 46 -6.70 -14.75 -6.20
N ARG A 47 -7.86 -14.10 -6.05
CA ARG A 47 -9.16 -14.65 -6.42
C ARG A 47 -9.31 -14.87 -7.92
N GLU A 48 -8.63 -14.10 -8.76
CA GLU A 48 -8.63 -14.27 -10.22
C GLU A 48 -7.72 -15.42 -10.69
N LEU A 49 -6.83 -15.92 -9.83
CA LEU A 49 -5.90 -16.99 -10.18
C LEU A 49 -6.65 -18.33 -10.38
N PRO A 50 -6.30 -19.20 -11.34
CA PRO A 50 -6.89 -20.54 -11.44
C PRO A 50 -6.69 -21.35 -10.15
N LYS A 51 -7.67 -22.18 -9.77
CA LYS A 51 -7.64 -22.96 -8.51
C LYS A 51 -6.37 -23.82 -8.40
N GLU A 52 -5.90 -24.39 -9.51
CA GLU A 52 -4.71 -25.23 -9.51
C GLU A 52 -3.42 -24.45 -9.30
N LYS A 53 -3.32 -23.24 -9.85
CA LYS A 53 -2.18 -22.34 -9.58
C LYS A 53 -2.18 -21.84 -8.14
N ARG A 54 -3.34 -21.61 -7.52
CA ARG A 54 -3.42 -21.19 -6.10
C ARG A 54 -2.78 -22.18 -5.14
N LYS A 55 -2.91 -23.49 -5.40
CA LYS A 55 -2.35 -24.56 -4.55
C LYS A 55 -0.81 -24.51 -4.51
N CYS A 56 -0.18 -24.00 -5.57
CA CYS A 56 1.27 -23.85 -5.67
C CYS A 56 1.83 -22.68 -4.84
N TYR A 57 0.99 -21.76 -4.37
CA TYR A 57 1.41 -20.57 -3.62
C TYR A 57 1.06 -20.68 -2.13
N ASP A 58 1.89 -20.09 -1.28
CA ASP A 58 1.63 -20.01 0.15
C ASP A 58 0.77 -18.78 0.46
N ALA A 59 -0.45 -19.01 0.96
CA ALA A 59 -1.39 -17.96 1.33
C ALA A 59 -0.84 -17.06 2.45
N ALA A 60 -0.09 -17.60 3.41
CA ALA A 60 0.49 -16.82 4.51
C ALA A 60 1.56 -15.85 4.00
N LEU A 61 2.41 -16.29 3.07
CA LEU A 61 3.42 -15.43 2.45
C LEU A 61 2.79 -14.35 1.56
N VAL A 62 1.73 -14.69 0.80
CA VAL A 62 0.99 -13.72 -0.02
C VAL A 62 0.34 -12.63 0.87
N VAL A 63 -0.31 -13.03 1.96
CA VAL A 63 -0.92 -12.08 2.92
C VAL A 63 0.15 -11.23 3.59
N THR A 64 1.28 -11.81 3.99
CA THR A 64 2.41 -11.08 4.58
C THR A 64 3.01 -10.06 3.60
N GLY A 65 3.18 -10.45 2.34
CA GLY A 65 3.62 -9.55 1.28
C GLY A 65 2.66 -8.38 1.05
N ALA A 66 1.36 -8.66 1.02
CA ALA A 66 0.33 -7.63 0.91
C ALA A 66 0.34 -6.66 2.12
N ARG A 67 0.45 -7.20 3.34
CA ARG A 67 0.56 -6.42 4.58
C ARG A 67 1.81 -5.53 4.58
N ASN A 68 2.97 -6.06 4.22
CA ASN A 68 4.21 -5.28 4.17
C ASN A 68 4.12 -4.16 3.14
N GLN A 69 3.47 -4.41 1.99
CA GLN A 69 3.22 -3.37 1.00
C GLN A 69 2.32 -2.25 1.55
N LEU A 70 1.30 -2.56 2.34
CA LEU A 70 0.46 -1.57 3.02
C LEU A 70 1.28 -0.72 4.01
N PHE A 71 2.16 -1.36 4.80
CA PHE A 71 3.07 -0.62 5.69
C PHE A 71 4.05 0.27 4.93
N LEU A 72 4.62 -0.19 3.82
CA LEU A 72 5.49 0.64 2.97
C LEU A 72 4.75 1.87 2.43
N TRP A 73 3.48 1.73 2.06
CA TRP A 73 2.67 2.87 1.66
C TRP A 73 2.33 3.81 2.82
N ALA A 74 2.06 3.27 4.01
CA ALA A 74 1.91 4.10 5.20
C ALA A 74 3.18 4.94 5.47
N LEU A 75 4.36 4.31 5.42
CA LEU A 75 5.65 5.00 5.57
C LEU A 75 5.88 6.04 4.47
N TRP A 76 5.53 5.73 3.23
CA TRP A 76 5.60 6.67 2.10
C TRP A 76 4.78 7.94 2.37
N PHE A 77 3.56 7.80 2.90
CA PHE A 77 2.72 8.95 3.25
C PHE A 77 3.19 9.70 4.50
N VAL A 78 3.77 9.01 5.49
CA VAL A 78 4.42 9.67 6.64
C VAL A 78 5.61 10.50 6.18
N ALA A 79 6.46 9.96 5.30
CA ALA A 79 7.53 10.72 4.68
C ALA A 79 6.99 11.91 3.87
N GLY A 80 5.89 11.71 3.14
CA GLY A 80 5.19 12.77 2.42
C GLY A 80 4.71 13.90 3.32
N ALA A 81 4.18 13.59 4.52
CA ALA A 81 3.77 14.59 5.50
C ALA A 81 4.96 15.45 5.97
N ILE A 82 6.08 14.81 6.30
CA ILE A 82 7.32 15.50 6.73
C ILE A 82 7.82 16.42 5.61
N VAL A 83 7.93 15.89 4.39
CA VAL A 83 8.42 16.67 3.23
C VAL A 83 7.48 17.83 2.88
N CYS A 84 6.17 17.64 2.94
CA CYS A 84 5.19 18.71 2.69
C CYS A 84 5.28 19.82 3.75
N PHE A 85 5.60 19.47 4.99
CA PHE A 85 5.77 20.42 6.09
C PHE A 85 7.05 21.28 5.93
N PHE A 86 8.18 20.67 5.54
CA PHE A 86 9.47 21.37 5.48
C PHE A 86 9.77 22.04 4.13
N VAL A 87 9.29 21.49 3.01
CA VAL A 87 9.70 21.92 1.66
C VAL A 87 8.59 22.71 0.97
N THR A 88 7.51 22.04 0.60
CA THR A 88 6.36 22.67 -0.05
C THR A 88 5.13 21.78 0.01
N PRO A 89 3.94 22.32 0.34
CA PRO A 89 2.76 21.50 0.52
C PRO A 89 2.20 20.93 -0.78
N PHE A 90 2.61 21.44 -1.94
CA PHE A 90 2.19 20.95 -3.25
C PHE A 90 2.77 19.57 -3.61
N LEU A 91 3.80 19.12 -2.89
CA LEU A 91 4.37 17.78 -3.10
C LEU A 91 3.39 16.66 -2.75
N VAL A 92 2.34 16.93 -1.97
CA VAL A 92 1.27 15.96 -1.71
C VAL A 92 0.68 15.38 -3.00
N ILE A 93 0.63 16.17 -4.08
CA ILE A 93 0.15 15.74 -5.40
C ILE A 93 1.08 14.68 -5.98
N VAL A 94 2.40 14.83 -5.80
CA VAL A 94 3.40 13.86 -6.25
C VAL A 94 3.29 12.56 -5.46
N PHE A 95 3.21 12.63 -4.13
CA PHE A 95 3.07 11.45 -3.27
C PHE A 95 1.79 10.67 -3.59
N LEU A 96 0.66 11.36 -3.76
CA LEU A 96 -0.62 10.76 -4.17
C LEU A 96 -0.57 10.22 -5.60
N GLY A 97 0.04 10.93 -6.54
CA GLY A 97 0.17 10.53 -7.93
C GLY A 97 0.98 9.25 -8.10
N VAL A 98 2.14 9.16 -7.43
CA VAL A 98 2.97 7.93 -7.40
C VAL A 98 2.20 6.77 -6.77
N TRP A 99 1.53 7.00 -5.64
CA TRP A 99 0.72 5.98 -5.00
C TRP A 99 -0.39 5.46 -5.92
N LEU A 100 -1.18 6.34 -6.55
CA LEU A 100 -2.25 5.95 -7.48
C LEU A 100 -1.68 5.20 -8.68
N ALA A 101 -0.63 5.72 -9.33
CA ALA A 101 -0.04 5.12 -10.52
C ALA A 101 0.44 3.68 -10.24
N VAL A 102 1.15 3.47 -9.13
CA VAL A 102 1.63 2.14 -8.73
C VAL A 102 0.47 1.26 -8.26
N PHE A 103 -0.50 1.79 -7.50
CA PHE A 103 -1.66 1.04 -7.03
C PHE A 103 -2.48 0.48 -8.20
N PHE A 104 -2.77 1.31 -9.21
CA PHE A 104 -3.48 0.87 -10.41
C PHE A 104 -2.65 -0.08 -11.28
N SER A 105 -1.36 0.19 -11.43
CA SER A 105 -0.45 -0.71 -12.15
C SER A 105 -0.36 -2.09 -11.47
N ARG A 106 -0.44 -2.14 -10.15
CA ARG A 106 -0.45 -3.38 -9.37
C ARG A 106 -1.75 -4.17 -9.46
N ARG A 107 -2.86 -3.56 -9.93
CA ARG A 107 -4.10 -4.31 -10.22
C ARG A 107 -3.96 -5.24 -11.42
N LYS A 108 -3.03 -4.96 -12.35
CA LYS A 108 -2.69 -5.91 -13.41
C LYS A 108 -1.96 -7.08 -12.78
N PHE A 109 -2.59 -8.25 -12.85
CA PHE A 109 -2.01 -9.50 -12.39
C PHE A 109 -0.70 -9.77 -13.14
N SER A 110 0.39 -10.01 -12.40
CA SER A 110 1.68 -10.41 -12.97
C SER A 110 2.17 -11.67 -12.25
N GLU A 111 2.26 -12.77 -12.97
CA GLU A 111 2.67 -14.08 -12.45
C GLU A 111 4.06 -14.05 -11.78
N ILE A 112 4.98 -13.25 -12.35
CA ILE A 112 6.34 -12.97 -11.82
C ILE A 112 6.33 -12.51 -10.34
N ARG A 113 5.27 -11.81 -9.91
CA ARG A 113 5.19 -11.30 -8.53
C ARG A 113 4.80 -12.40 -7.54
N TYR A 114 4.07 -13.41 -7.99
CA TYR A 114 3.62 -14.53 -7.16
C TYR A 114 4.64 -15.65 -7.08
N GLU A 115 5.54 -15.77 -8.07
CA GLU A 115 6.66 -16.72 -8.04
C GLU A 115 7.47 -16.67 -6.75
N LYS A 116 7.66 -15.47 -6.16
CA LYS A 116 8.35 -15.29 -4.87
C LYS A 116 7.65 -15.97 -3.68
N TYR A 117 6.36 -16.27 -3.82
CA TYR A 117 5.52 -16.90 -2.78
C TYR A 117 5.17 -18.35 -3.10
N LYS A 118 5.85 -18.97 -4.08
CA LYS A 118 5.67 -20.38 -4.41
C LYS A 118 6.10 -21.25 -3.22
N LYS A 119 5.31 -22.28 -2.89
CA LYS A 119 5.66 -23.24 -1.85
C LYS A 119 6.91 -24.01 -2.29
N ASN A 120 7.96 -24.01 -1.48
CA ASN A 120 9.21 -24.73 -1.74
C ASN A 120 9.10 -26.26 -1.53
N ASN A 121 7.96 -26.88 -1.85
CA ASN A 121 7.81 -28.35 -1.75
C ASN A 121 8.32 -29.07 -3.01
N PHE A 122 9.43 -28.59 -3.59
CA PHE A 122 10.15 -29.23 -4.70
C PHE A 122 11.66 -29.31 -4.42
N SER A 123 12.04 -29.33 -3.14
CA SER A 123 13.37 -29.73 -2.69
C SER A 123 13.22 -30.72 -1.53
N ALA A 124 13.35 -32.00 -1.88
CA ALA A 124 13.45 -33.21 -1.05
C ALA A 124 12.19 -33.66 -0.30
#